data_AF-A0A7C3K6M2-F1
#
_entry.id   AF-A0A7C3K6M2-F1
#
_cell.length_a   1.000
_cell.length_b   1.000
_cell.length_c   1.000
_cell.angle_alpha   90.00
_cell.angle_beta   90.00
_cell.angle_gamma   90.00
#
_symmetry.space_group_name_H-M   'P 1'
#
loop_
_entity.id
_entity.type
_entity.pdbx_description
1 polymer ?
#
loop_
_entity_poly.entity_id
_entity_poly.type
_entity_poly.pdbx_seq_one_letter_code
_entity_poly.pdbx_strand_id
1 'polypeptide(L)' 'MEEPEPLYVDCRTCGSAVPTGLRLTIQIYELDPEEGRELTCPNCGTRDTYTKATFHILSTTIIR' A
#
# COMPACT_ATOMS: atom_id res chain seq x y z
N MET A 1 17.14 2.49 -15.56
CA MET A 1 16.92 1.82 -14.28
C MET A 1 15.44 1.90 -14.02
N GLU A 2 14.73 0.77 -14.01
CA GLU A 2 13.30 0.75 -13.65
C GLU A 2 13.18 1.05 -12.15
N GLU A 3 12.38 2.06 -11.80
CA GLU A 3 12.07 2.33 -10.39
C GLU A 3 11.10 1.25 -9.87
N PRO A 4 11.32 0.70 -8.67
CA PRO A 4 10.44 -0.33 -8.14
C PRO A 4 9.04 0.23 -7.87
N GLU A 5 8.02 -0.58 -8.16
CA GLU A 5 6.61 -0.16 -8.10
C GLU A 5 6.18 0.21 -6.66
N PRO A 6 5.51 1.35 -6.45
CA PRO A 6 5.02 1.74 -5.13
C PRO A 6 3.89 0.82 -4.66
N LEU A 7 3.85 0.56 -3.36
CA LEU A 7 2.82 -0.26 -2.70
C LEU A 7 1.76 0.62 -2.04
N TYR A 8 0.51 0.16 -2.14
CA TYR A 8 -0.69 0.82 -1.66
C TYR A 8 -1.55 -0.13 -0.83
N VAL A 9 -2.47 0.45 -0.09
CA VAL A 9 -3.58 -0.26 0.56
C VAL A 9 -4.88 0.46 0.28
N ASP A 10 -5.99 -0.26 0.30
CA ASP A 10 -7.31 0.37 0.17
C ASP A 10 -7.76 0.89 1.53
N CYS A 11 -8.12 2.17 1.59
CA CYS A 11 -8.72 2.72 2.78
C CYS A 11 -10.03 2.00 3.10
N ARG A 12 -10.14 1.41 4.29
CA ARG A 12 -11.36 0.69 4.71
C ARG A 12 -12.61 1.58 4.78
N THR A 13 -12.44 2.89 4.89
CA THR A 13 -13.56 3.85 4.97
C THR A 13 -14.05 4.31 3.59
N CYS A 14 -13.13 4.71 2.71
CA CYS A 14 -13.49 5.38 1.45
C CYS A 14 -13.05 4.61 0.19
N GLY A 15 -12.39 3.47 0.34
CA GLY A 15 -11.88 2.66 -0.77
C GLY A 15 -10.77 3.33 -1.59
N SER A 16 -10.27 4.48 -1.16
CA SER A 16 -9.19 5.18 -1.86
C SER A 16 -7.84 4.54 -1.57
N ALA A 17 -6.98 4.51 -2.58
CA ALA A 17 -5.61 4.04 -2.44
C ALA A 17 -4.80 4.92 -1.47
N VAL A 18 -4.20 4.29 -0.48
CA VAL A 18 -3.35 4.93 0.52
C VAL A 18 -1.90 4.51 0.26
N PRO A 19 -0.98 5.47 0.01
CA PRO A 19 0.42 5.13 -0.19
C PRO A 19 1.03 4.61 1.10
N THR A 20 1.64 3.43 1.03
CA THR A 20 2.32 2.82 2.20
C THR A 20 3.70 3.41 2.46
N GLY A 21 4.24 4.18 1.50
CA GLY A 21 5.64 4.66 1.52
C GLY A 21 6.67 3.59 1.13
N LEU A 22 6.21 2.37 0.85
CA LEU A 22 7.03 1.23 0.49
C LEU A 22 7.00 0.98 -1.02
N ARG A 23 8.01 0.26 -1.50
CA ARG A 23 8.13 -0.13 -2.91
C ARG A 23 8.36 -1.63 -3.02
N LEU A 24 7.82 -2.27 -4.06
CA LEU A 24 7.94 -3.68 -4.36
C LEU A 24 9.41 -4.02 -4.66
N THR A 25 10.14 -4.38 -3.62
CA THR A 25 11.56 -4.71 -3.63
C THR A 25 11.79 -5.98 -2.82
N ILE A 26 13.00 -6.55 -2.89
CA ILE A 26 13.37 -7.73 -2.09
C ILE A 26 13.15 -7.51 -0.58
N GLN A 27 13.27 -6.27 -0.09
CA GLN A 27 13.08 -5.91 1.31
C GLN A 27 11.64 -6.08 1.78
N ILE A 28 10.66 -6.03 0.86
CA ILE A 28 9.27 -6.31 1.21
C ILE A 28 9.10 -7.76 1.65
N TYR A 29 9.91 -8.69 1.14
CA TYR A 29 9.85 -10.08 1.54
C TYR A 29 10.39 -10.29 2.96
N GLU A 30 11.29 -9.42 3.43
CA GLU A 30 11.87 -9.44 4.78
C GLU A 30 10.92 -8.86 5.85
N LEU A 31 9.89 -8.12 5.44
CA LEU A 31 8.86 -7.63 6.35
C LEU A 31 8.00 -8.78 6.89
N ASP A 32 7.82 -8.74 8.21
CA ASP A 32 6.90 -9.64 8.91
C ASP A 32 5.46 -9.41 8.40
N PRO A 33 4.74 -10.47 7.99
CA PRO A 33 3.40 -10.35 7.43
C PRO A 33 2.35 -9.88 8.44
N GLU A 34 2.62 -10.02 9.74
CA GLU A 34 1.74 -9.61 10.83
C GLU A 34 2.11 -8.24 11.41
N GLU A 35 3.25 -7.66 11.01
CA GLU A 35 3.63 -6.29 11.40
C GLU A 35 2.59 -5.29 10.89
N GLY A 36 1.80 -4.77 11.84
CA GLY A 36 0.82 -3.73 11.59
C GLY A 36 1.48 -2.37 11.41
N ARG A 37 1.21 -1.74 10.28
CA ARG A 37 1.60 -0.36 9.98
C ARG A 37 0.41 0.55 10.02
N GLU A 38 0.50 1.57 10.86
CA GLU A 38 -0.53 2.58 10.95
C GLU A 38 -0.37 3.59 9.81
N LEU A 39 -1.41 3.73 8.99
CA LEU A 39 -1.44 4.62 7.85
C LEU A 39 -2.66 5.54 7.95
N THR A 40 -2.47 6.79 7.54
CA THR A 40 -3.55 7.77 7.44
C THR A 40 -3.96 7.92 5.98
N CYS A 41 -5.24 7.73 5.69
CA CYS A 41 -5.78 7.93 4.36
C CYS A 41 -5.70 9.41 3.98
N PRO A 42 -5.01 9.79 2.89
CA PRO A 42 -4.92 11.18 2.47
C PRO A 42 -6.25 11.74 1.93
N ASN A 43 -7.20 10.87 1.56
CA ASN A 43 -8.49 11.29 1.01
C ASN A 43 -9.53 11.62 2.09
N CYS A 44 -9.73 10.72 3.07
CA CYS A 44 -10.76 10.88 4.10
C CYS A 44 -10.22 11.14 5.52
N GLY A 45 -8.90 11.11 5.72
CA GLY A 45 -8.26 11.33 7.02
C GLY A 45 -8.37 10.15 8.00
N THR A 46 -8.98 9.02 7.60
CA THR A 46 -9.06 7.84 8.47
C THR A 46 -7.66 7.30 8.76
N ARG A 47 -7.37 7.05 10.03
CA ARG A 47 -6.17 6.35 10.50
C ARG A 47 -6.54 4.90 10.82
N ASP A 48 -5.84 3.95 10.22
CA ASP A 48 -6.08 2.51 10.42
C ASP A 48 -4.76 1.74 10.30
N THR A 49 -4.74 0.50 10.79
CA THR A 49 -3.58 -0.38 10.79
C THR A 49 -3.70 -1.41 9.67
N TYR A 50 -2.68 -1.46 8.81
CA TYR A 50 -2.59 -2.33 7.65
C TYR A 50 -1.37 -3.23 7.76
N THR A 51 -1.50 -4.47 7.33
CA THR A 51 -0.39 -5.43 7.29
C THR A 51 0.07 -5.66 5.85
N LYS A 52 1.26 -6.24 5.68
CA LYS A 52 1.80 -6.60 4.36
C LYS A 52 0.84 -7.41 3.50
N ALA A 53 -0.01 -8.25 4.12
CA ALA A 53 -1.02 -9.04 3.42
C ALA A 53 -2.06 -8.20 2.66
N THR A 54 -2.23 -6.92 3.04
CA THR A 54 -3.16 -5.98 2.40
C THR A 54 -2.50 -5.10 1.33
N PHE A 55 -1.18 -5.17 1.19
CA PHE A 55 -0.43 -4.31 0.28
C PHE A 55 -0.57 -4.80 -1.16
N HIS A 56 -0.74 -3.87 -2.09
CA HIS A 56 -0.85 -4.15 -3.51
C HIS A 56 -0.19 -3.06 -4.34
N ILE A 57 0.24 -3.40 -5.56
CA ILE A 57 0.58 -2.40 -6.58
C ILE A 57 -0.74 -1.86 -7.15
N LEU A 58 -0.80 -0.55 -7.41
CA LEU A 58 -1.90 -0.03 -8.22
C LEU A 58 -1.73 -0.60 -9.62
N SER A 59 -2.58 -1.55 -9.97
CA SER A 59 -2.72 -1.94 -11.37
C SER A 59 -3.18 -0.70 -12.11
N THR A 60 -2.25 -0.05 -12.81
CA THR A 60 -2.60 0.90 -13.85
C THR A 60 -3.23 0.06 -14.95
N THR A 61 -4.52 -0.22 -14.82
CA THR A 61 -5.32 -0.65 -15.96
C THR A 61 -5.27 0.52 -16.92
N ILE A 62 -4.28 0.48 -17.82
CA ILE A 62 -4.29 1.24 -19.06
C ILE A 62 -5.53 0.72 -19.78
N ILE A 63 -6.65 1.43 -19.62
CA ILE A 63 -7.80 1.29 -20.50
C ILE A 63 -7.26 1.76 -21.86
N ARG A 64 -7.01 0.80 -22.73
CA ARG A 64 -6.58 1.03 -24.11
C ARG A 64 -7.76 0.82 -25.05
#